data_AF-A0A6J7E040-F1
#
_entry.id   AF-A0A6J7E040-F1
#
_cell.length_a   1.000
_cell.length_b   1.000
_cell.length_c   1.000
_cell.angle_alpha   90.00
_cell.angle_beta   90.00
_cell.angle_gamma   90.00
#
_symmetry.space_group_name_H-M   'P 1'
#
loop_
_entity.id
_entity.type
_entity.pdbx_description
1 polymer ?
#
loop_
_entity_poly.entity_id
_entity_poly.type
_entity_poly.pdbx_seq_one_letter_code
_entity_poly.pdbx_strand_id
1 'polypeptide(L)'
;MITQTPGGEAIENSARVKDLMDSIGHWKLPDGITNTDGTNLINSYIHLMLNSLQINTTGYDQDKSSLPEGYYFEFQIKSSNFSKSVKWVLSNVRDPQISISGDVITVKGVPENSPSAKLGDQVCESNLLRAKTTQRNIAINLIYSDAGNKTTDTRPDDVILGTNGWWCLSDFRFDRESQQIIVKVGNAHFDEFGNEIQGWMELKVKGKRAREWWGIDPAIAAGYAKVQISYQDGSSKIATVTSVYDPKNDWINLRAYGFTYSSPQLAISFKMPKQTPKIVEPKKTTITCMKGKSSKKVSGIKPKCPSGYKKK
;
A
#
# COMPACT_ATOMS: atom_id res chain seq x y z
N MET A 1 -15.55 -18.25 0.47
CA MET A 1 -14.55 -19.32 0.74
C MET A 1 -14.29 -19.36 2.25
N ILE A 2 -14.12 -20.52 2.87
CA ILE A 2 -13.70 -20.59 4.28
C ILE A 2 -12.17 -20.37 4.32
N THR A 3 -11.71 -19.45 5.15
CA THR A 3 -10.29 -19.17 5.43
C THR A 3 -10.01 -19.38 6.93
N GLN A 4 -8.77 -19.21 7.39
CA GLN A 4 -8.43 -19.30 8.82
C GLN A 4 -8.01 -17.94 9.40
N THR A 5 -8.44 -17.62 10.62
CA THR A 5 -7.89 -16.49 11.38
C THR A 5 -6.42 -16.73 11.73
N PRO A 6 -5.69 -15.70 12.17
CA PRO A 6 -4.36 -15.89 12.77
C PRO A 6 -4.35 -16.88 13.95
N GLY A 7 -5.49 -17.09 14.62
CA GLY A 7 -5.67 -18.06 15.70
C GLY A 7 -6.05 -19.48 15.24
N GLY A 8 -6.12 -19.74 13.93
CA GLY A 8 -6.46 -21.04 13.36
C GLY A 8 -7.96 -21.34 13.27
N GLU A 9 -8.82 -20.39 13.64
CA GLU A 9 -10.27 -20.55 13.59
C GLU A 9 -10.75 -20.45 12.14
N ALA A 10 -11.59 -21.38 11.70
CA ALA A 10 -12.23 -21.28 10.39
C ALA A 10 -13.19 -20.08 10.37
N ILE A 11 -13.02 -19.18 9.41
CA ILE A 11 -13.97 -18.08 9.17
C ILE A 11 -14.47 -18.11 7.74
N GLU A 12 -15.72 -17.74 7.59
CA GLU A 12 -16.25 -17.43 6.28
C GLU A 12 -15.62 -16.12 5.78
N ASN A 13 -14.96 -16.20 4.62
CA ASN A 13 -14.27 -15.08 3.98
C ASN A 13 -15.20 -14.24 3.09
N SER A 14 -16.47 -14.15 3.47
CA SER A 14 -17.51 -13.38 2.78
C SER A 14 -18.25 -12.56 3.81
N ALA A 15 -18.37 -11.25 3.57
CA ALA A 15 -19.20 -10.39 4.41
C ALA A 15 -20.68 -10.75 4.18
N ARG A 16 -21.31 -11.34 5.21
CA ARG A 16 -22.76 -11.56 5.23
C ARG A 16 -23.40 -10.56 6.18
N VAL A 17 -24.55 -10.03 5.81
CA VAL A 17 -25.41 -9.35 6.76
C VAL A 17 -26.19 -10.43 7.50
N LYS A 18 -26.27 -10.30 8.82
CA LYS A 18 -27.08 -11.18 9.67
C LYS A 18 -28.50 -11.24 9.09
N ASP A 19 -29.04 -12.44 8.94
CA ASP A 19 -30.38 -12.72 8.39
C ASP A 19 -30.54 -12.57 6.86
N LEU A 20 -29.44 -12.36 6.12
CA LEU A 20 -29.44 -12.39 4.64
C LEU A 20 -28.57 -13.55 4.14
N MET A 21 -29.17 -14.39 3.28
CA MET A 21 -28.51 -15.60 2.75
C MET A 21 -27.42 -15.31 1.72
N ASP A 22 -27.35 -14.08 1.21
CA ASP A 22 -26.39 -13.68 0.17
C ASP A 22 -25.35 -12.70 0.71
N SER A 23 -24.15 -12.77 0.12
CA SER A 23 -23.09 -11.78 0.36
C SER A 23 -23.56 -10.42 -0.12
N ILE A 24 -23.66 -9.43 0.77
CA ILE A 24 -23.96 -8.06 0.37
C ILE A 24 -22.65 -7.35 0.12
N GLY A 25 -22.22 -7.37 -1.14
CA GLY A 25 -21.18 -6.49 -1.63
C GLY A 25 -21.72 -5.13 -2.07
N HIS A 26 -23.03 -4.96 -2.22
CA HIS A 26 -23.62 -3.78 -2.88
C HIS A 26 -24.32 -2.85 -1.90
N TRP A 27 -24.00 -1.56 -1.99
CA TRP A 27 -24.54 -0.54 -1.11
C TRP A 27 -25.00 0.65 -1.92
N LYS A 28 -25.94 1.43 -1.37
CA LYS A 28 -26.33 2.72 -1.92
C LYS A 28 -25.67 3.85 -1.14
N LEU A 29 -25.14 4.83 -1.86
CA LEU A 29 -24.73 6.11 -1.30
C LEU A 29 -25.96 6.86 -0.76
N PRO A 30 -25.78 7.79 0.20
CA PRO A 30 -26.85 8.65 0.68
C PRO A 30 -27.54 9.43 -0.45
N ASP A 31 -28.80 9.81 -0.21
CA ASP A 31 -29.59 10.57 -1.19
C ASP A 31 -28.87 11.85 -1.63
N GLY A 32 -28.88 12.10 -2.94
CA GLY A 32 -28.20 13.25 -3.56
C GLY A 32 -26.70 13.07 -3.81
N ILE A 33 -26.11 11.93 -3.42
CA ILE A 33 -24.70 11.61 -3.70
C ILE A 33 -24.63 10.53 -4.78
N THR A 34 -23.85 10.80 -5.83
CA THR A 34 -23.66 9.88 -6.95
C THR A 34 -22.19 9.66 -7.24
N ASN A 35 -21.87 8.46 -7.73
CA ASN A 35 -20.63 8.18 -8.42
C ASN A 35 -20.53 9.01 -9.72
N THR A 36 -19.38 8.96 -10.39
CA THR A 36 -19.16 9.68 -11.66
C THR A 36 -20.03 9.20 -12.83
N ASP A 37 -20.59 8.00 -12.74
CA ASP A 37 -21.53 7.45 -13.73
C ASP A 37 -22.99 7.87 -13.47
N GLY A 38 -23.24 8.71 -12.46
CA GLY A 38 -24.57 9.17 -12.06
C GLY A 38 -25.35 8.16 -11.20
N THR A 39 -24.82 6.97 -10.95
CA THR A 39 -25.44 5.99 -10.06
C THR A 39 -25.13 6.30 -8.60
N ASN A 40 -25.93 5.78 -7.68
CA ASN A 40 -25.60 5.76 -6.25
C ASN A 40 -25.18 4.36 -5.77
N LEU A 41 -24.89 3.43 -6.68
CA LEU A 41 -24.59 2.04 -6.33
C LEU A 41 -23.07 1.83 -6.23
N ILE A 42 -22.61 1.27 -5.13
CA ILE A 42 -21.19 0.97 -4.89
C ILE A 42 -21.01 -0.50 -4.53
N ASN A 43 -19.82 -1.01 -4.78
CA ASN A 43 -19.36 -2.25 -4.15
C ASN A 43 -18.59 -1.87 -2.87
N SER A 44 -18.93 -2.44 -1.72
CA SER A 44 -18.16 -2.35 -0.49
C SER A 44 -18.14 -3.68 0.23
N TYR A 45 -16.96 -4.19 0.53
CA TYR A 45 -16.79 -5.48 1.17
C TYR A 45 -15.51 -5.55 1.99
N ILE A 46 -15.48 -6.51 2.90
CA ILE A 46 -14.33 -6.82 3.75
C ILE A 46 -13.93 -8.27 3.48
N HIS A 47 -12.64 -8.51 3.29
CA HIS A 47 -12.07 -9.81 2.95
C HIS A 47 -10.82 -10.07 3.80
N LEU A 48 -10.75 -11.24 4.43
CA LEU A 48 -9.55 -11.69 5.11
C LEU A 48 -8.55 -12.26 4.09
N MET A 49 -7.47 -11.53 3.88
CA MET A 49 -6.30 -11.96 3.11
C MET A 49 -5.34 -12.73 4.01
N LEU A 50 -4.32 -13.37 3.44
CA LEU A 50 -3.33 -14.17 4.19
C LEU A 50 -2.72 -13.42 5.40
N ASN A 51 -2.42 -12.12 5.24
CA ASN A 51 -1.69 -11.31 6.22
C ASN A 51 -2.44 -10.05 6.68
N SER A 52 -3.68 -9.86 6.22
CA SER A 52 -4.44 -8.63 6.47
C SER A 52 -5.94 -8.82 6.38
N LEU A 53 -6.71 -8.01 7.10
CA LEU A 53 -8.11 -7.78 6.77
C LEU A 53 -8.19 -6.61 5.80
N GLN A 54 -8.67 -6.86 4.58
CA GLN A 54 -8.80 -5.86 3.54
C GLN A 54 -10.23 -5.31 3.51
N ILE A 55 -10.36 -4.00 3.51
CA ILE A 55 -11.57 -3.25 3.19
C ILE A 55 -11.41 -2.77 1.75
N ASN A 56 -12.41 -3.01 0.91
CA ASN A 56 -12.42 -2.50 -0.46
C ASN A 56 -13.77 -1.82 -0.75
N THR A 57 -13.72 -0.65 -1.39
CA THR A 57 -14.90 0.08 -1.85
C THR A 57 -14.66 0.68 -3.23
N THR A 58 -15.55 0.41 -4.17
CA THR A 58 -15.48 0.85 -5.57
C THR A 58 -16.87 1.31 -6.05
N GLY A 59 -16.92 2.04 -7.16
CA GLY A 59 -18.18 2.15 -7.91
C GLY A 59 -18.66 0.77 -8.37
N TYR A 60 -19.96 0.63 -8.65
CA TYR A 60 -20.53 -0.68 -9.02
C TYR A 60 -19.88 -1.26 -10.30
N ASP A 61 -19.77 -0.45 -11.35
CA ASP A 61 -18.99 -0.75 -12.55
C ASP A 61 -17.59 -0.12 -12.40
N GLN A 62 -16.61 -0.92 -11.96
CA GLN A 62 -15.25 -0.45 -11.67
C GLN A 62 -14.50 0.06 -12.91
N ASP A 63 -15.02 -0.20 -14.11
CA ASP A 63 -14.42 0.30 -15.34
C ASP A 63 -14.93 1.71 -15.70
N LYS A 64 -16.11 2.09 -15.19
CA LYS A 64 -16.79 3.34 -15.56
C LYS A 64 -17.06 4.29 -14.39
N SER A 65 -16.97 3.80 -13.16
CA SER A 65 -17.51 4.44 -11.98
C SER A 65 -16.43 4.73 -10.95
N SER A 66 -16.22 6.01 -10.67
CA SER A 66 -15.44 6.52 -9.55
C SER A 66 -16.34 6.83 -8.37
N LEU A 67 -15.86 6.54 -7.17
CA LEU A 67 -16.46 7.05 -5.94
C LEU A 67 -16.56 8.59 -5.96
N PRO A 68 -17.55 9.17 -5.26
CA PRO A 68 -17.76 10.61 -5.25
C PRO A 68 -16.56 11.35 -4.63
N GLU A 69 -16.21 12.47 -5.24
CA GLU A 69 -15.13 13.33 -4.76
C GLU A 69 -15.58 14.19 -3.57
N GLY A 70 -14.67 14.52 -2.66
CA GLY A 70 -14.96 15.40 -1.52
C GLY A 70 -15.63 14.72 -0.33
N TYR A 71 -15.90 13.41 -0.41
CA TYR A 71 -16.46 12.63 0.69
C TYR A 71 -15.39 11.73 1.31
N TYR A 72 -15.40 11.61 2.63
CA TYR A 72 -14.71 10.50 3.28
C TYR A 72 -15.67 9.31 3.40
N PHE A 73 -15.10 8.12 3.42
CA PHE A 73 -15.81 6.90 3.78
C PHE A 73 -15.36 6.47 5.17
N GLU A 74 -16.30 6.00 5.98
CA GLU A 74 -16.03 5.49 7.32
C GLU A 74 -16.53 4.04 7.41
N PHE A 75 -15.65 3.17 7.90
CA PHE A 75 -15.92 1.76 8.10
C PHE A 75 -15.82 1.45 9.58
N GLN A 76 -16.89 0.92 10.16
CA GLN A 76 -16.91 0.43 11.54
C GLN A 76 -16.98 -1.09 11.54
N ILE A 77 -15.93 -1.72 12.07
CA ILE A 77 -15.79 -3.18 12.10
C ILE A 77 -15.77 -3.60 13.56
N LYS A 78 -16.73 -4.44 13.95
CA LYS A 78 -16.74 -5.07 15.27
C LYS A 78 -16.02 -6.40 15.22
N SER A 79 -14.93 -6.54 15.98
CA SER A 79 -14.20 -7.79 16.16
C SER A 79 -13.55 -7.86 17.53
N SER A 80 -13.82 -8.95 18.25
CA SER A 80 -13.36 -9.19 19.63
C SER A 80 -11.84 -9.38 19.76
N ASN A 81 -11.23 -10.02 18.76
CA ASN A 81 -9.82 -10.37 18.78
C ASN A 81 -9.02 -9.61 17.72
N PHE A 82 -9.60 -9.36 16.55
CA PHE A 82 -8.86 -8.74 15.44
C PHE A 82 -8.40 -7.32 15.78
N SER A 83 -9.21 -6.55 16.52
CA SER A 83 -8.88 -5.20 16.98
C SER A 83 -7.56 -5.14 17.76
N LYS A 84 -7.19 -6.21 18.46
CA LYS A 84 -5.96 -6.31 19.26
C LYS A 84 -4.76 -6.79 18.44
N SER A 85 -5.00 -7.30 17.23
CA SER A 85 -3.97 -7.91 16.38
C SER A 85 -3.52 -7.00 15.24
N VAL A 86 -4.22 -5.89 14.97
CA VAL A 86 -3.80 -4.96 13.90
C VAL A 86 -2.49 -4.28 14.29
N LYS A 87 -1.51 -4.35 13.41
CA LYS A 87 -0.16 -3.81 13.58
C LYS A 87 0.09 -2.59 12.72
N TRP A 88 -0.43 -2.60 11.50
CA TRP A 88 -0.25 -1.52 10.53
C TRP A 88 -1.51 -1.29 9.73
N VAL A 89 -1.67 -0.06 9.22
CA VAL A 89 -2.72 0.28 8.27
C VAL A 89 -2.07 0.76 6.99
N LEU A 90 -2.27 0.02 5.91
CA LEU A 90 -1.74 0.34 4.58
C LEU A 90 -2.92 0.59 3.66
N SER A 91 -2.89 1.64 2.84
CA SER A 91 -4.05 2.01 2.04
C SER A 91 -3.70 2.77 0.76
N ASN A 92 -4.66 2.90 -0.14
CA ASN A 92 -4.59 3.82 -1.28
C ASN A 92 -5.36 5.13 -1.10
N VAL A 93 -5.86 5.38 0.12
CA VAL A 93 -6.68 6.55 0.42
C VAL A 93 -5.84 7.71 0.97
N ARG A 94 -6.37 8.91 0.83
CA ARG A 94 -5.80 10.14 1.40
C ARG A 94 -6.31 10.34 2.83
N ASP A 95 -5.47 10.94 3.66
CA ASP A 95 -5.69 11.11 5.10
C ASP A 95 -6.32 9.87 5.77
N PRO A 96 -5.69 8.69 5.69
CA PRO A 96 -6.19 7.52 6.37
C PRO A 96 -6.18 7.74 7.90
N GLN A 97 -7.28 7.40 8.55
CA GLN A 97 -7.45 7.50 10.00
C GLN A 97 -7.91 6.15 10.53
N ILE A 98 -7.43 5.78 11.72
CA ILE A 98 -7.90 4.62 12.45
C ILE A 98 -8.06 4.95 13.93
N SER A 99 -9.10 4.42 14.54
CA SER A 99 -9.27 4.39 16.00
C SER A 99 -9.85 3.06 16.43
N ILE A 100 -9.43 2.58 17.59
CA ILE A 100 -9.97 1.37 18.20
C ILE A 100 -10.57 1.71 19.56
N SER A 101 -11.85 1.38 19.74
CA SER A 101 -12.58 1.55 21.00
C SER A 101 -13.20 0.21 21.40
N GLY A 102 -12.57 -0.48 22.36
CA GLY A 102 -12.92 -1.85 22.71
C GLY A 102 -12.78 -2.78 21.50
N ASP A 103 -13.88 -3.41 21.11
CA ASP A 103 -13.92 -4.34 19.97
C ASP A 103 -14.29 -3.66 18.64
N VAL A 104 -14.41 -2.33 18.60
CA VAL A 104 -14.79 -1.60 17.39
C VAL A 104 -13.58 -0.90 16.79
N ILE A 105 -13.25 -1.27 15.56
CA ILE A 105 -12.25 -0.63 14.71
C ILE A 105 -12.99 0.34 13.79
N THR A 106 -12.65 1.62 13.86
CA THR A 106 -13.15 2.63 12.94
C THR A 106 -12.02 3.06 12.03
N VAL A 107 -12.24 2.97 10.72
CA VAL A 107 -11.28 3.40 9.70
C VAL A 107 -11.94 4.44 8.81
N LYS A 108 -11.25 5.54 8.53
CA LYS A 108 -11.71 6.59 7.62
C LYS A 108 -10.67 6.90 6.56
N GLY A 109 -11.13 7.37 5.42
CA GLY A 109 -10.24 7.89 4.39
C GLY A 109 -11.02 8.57 3.27
N VAL A 110 -10.32 9.44 2.54
CA VAL A 110 -10.84 10.10 1.35
C VAL A 110 -10.37 9.29 0.12
N PRO A 111 -11.29 8.79 -0.72
CA PRO A 111 -10.93 8.06 -1.93
C PRO A 111 -10.18 8.99 -2.88
N GLU A 112 -9.22 8.42 -3.58
CA GLU A 112 -8.37 9.12 -4.53
C GLU A 112 -8.24 8.29 -5.79
N ASN A 113 -7.90 8.96 -6.89
CA ASN A 113 -7.59 8.33 -8.15
C ASN A 113 -6.49 7.27 -7.97
N SER A 114 -6.87 6.01 -8.14
CA SER A 114 -5.96 4.87 -7.98
C SER A 114 -5.92 4.09 -9.29
N PRO A 115 -4.75 4.05 -9.97
CA PRO A 115 -4.60 3.29 -11.20
C PRO A 115 -4.89 1.81 -10.95
N SER A 116 -5.70 1.21 -11.82
CA SER A 116 -5.98 -0.22 -11.82
C SER A 116 -5.10 -0.92 -12.83
N ALA A 117 -4.31 -1.90 -12.38
CA ALA A 117 -3.61 -2.81 -13.27
C ALA A 117 -4.61 -3.71 -14.02
N LYS A 118 -4.20 -4.29 -15.16
CA LYS A 118 -4.95 -5.35 -15.83
C LYS A 118 -4.65 -6.70 -15.17
N LEU A 119 -5.58 -7.63 -15.28
CA LEU A 119 -5.36 -8.98 -14.75
C LEU A 119 -4.11 -9.61 -15.39
N GLY A 120 -3.16 -10.04 -14.54
CA GLY A 120 -1.90 -10.65 -14.95
C GLY A 120 -0.72 -9.68 -15.09
N ASP A 121 -0.94 -8.37 -14.99
CA ASP A 121 0.11 -7.36 -15.07
C ASP A 121 1.17 -7.54 -13.97
N GLN A 122 2.44 -7.43 -14.35
CA GLN A 122 3.59 -7.59 -13.44
C GLN A 122 3.99 -6.25 -12.80
N VAL A 123 3.08 -5.66 -12.02
CA VAL A 123 3.27 -4.33 -11.36
C VAL A 123 4.26 -4.31 -10.20
N CYS A 124 4.71 -5.49 -9.75
CA CYS A 124 5.77 -5.66 -8.74
C CYS A 124 7.20 -5.67 -9.30
N GLU A 125 7.32 -5.52 -10.62
CA GLU A 125 8.57 -5.40 -11.36
C GLU A 125 8.60 -4.03 -12.05
N SER A 126 9.81 -3.57 -12.42
CA SER A 126 9.93 -2.36 -13.23
C SER A 126 9.15 -2.53 -14.53
N ASN A 127 8.29 -1.58 -14.84
CA ASN A 127 7.33 -1.71 -15.91
C ASN A 127 7.00 -0.36 -16.56
N LEU A 128 6.50 -0.43 -17.79
CA LEU A 128 5.94 0.68 -18.57
C LEU A 128 4.47 0.40 -18.89
N LEU A 129 3.77 -0.27 -17.96
CA LEU A 129 2.39 -0.70 -18.17
C LEU A 129 1.46 0.49 -18.17
N ARG A 130 0.38 0.35 -18.93
CA ARG A 130 -0.74 1.28 -18.96
C ARG A 130 -1.87 0.74 -18.10
N ALA A 131 -2.37 1.55 -17.17
CA ALA A 131 -3.52 1.24 -16.36
C ALA A 131 -4.73 0.89 -17.23
N LYS A 132 -5.60 0.03 -16.70
CA LYS A 132 -6.91 -0.26 -17.28
C LYS A 132 -7.81 0.98 -17.15
N THR A 133 -7.86 1.55 -15.95
CA THR A 133 -8.62 2.73 -15.55
C THR A 133 -7.94 3.42 -14.38
N THR A 134 -8.25 4.69 -14.15
CA THR A 134 -7.85 5.42 -12.95
C THR A 134 -9.11 5.92 -12.23
N GLN A 135 -9.85 4.99 -11.64
CA GLN A 135 -11.05 5.32 -10.86
C GLN A 135 -10.71 5.64 -9.40
N ARG A 136 -11.48 6.53 -8.77
CA ARG A 136 -11.50 6.72 -7.32
C ARG A 136 -12.07 5.48 -6.65
N ASN A 137 -11.25 4.84 -5.83
CA ASN A 137 -11.64 3.68 -5.02
C ASN A 137 -10.90 3.69 -3.68
N ILE A 138 -11.30 2.78 -2.80
CA ILE A 138 -10.72 2.61 -1.48
C ILE A 138 -10.26 1.17 -1.35
N ALA A 139 -9.00 1.00 -1.00
CA ALA A 139 -8.45 -0.26 -0.57
C ALA A 139 -7.61 0.00 0.68
N ILE A 140 -7.97 -0.67 1.78
CA ILE A 140 -7.31 -0.51 3.09
C ILE A 140 -7.02 -1.89 3.65
N ASN A 141 -5.76 -2.17 3.97
CA ASN A 141 -5.32 -3.39 4.61
C ASN A 141 -4.97 -3.10 6.08
N LEU A 142 -5.71 -3.74 6.98
CA LEU A 142 -5.37 -3.86 8.38
C LEU A 142 -4.44 -5.06 8.55
N ILE A 143 -3.13 -4.80 8.58
CA ILE A 143 -2.09 -5.82 8.66
C ILE A 143 -2.01 -6.37 10.07
N TYR A 144 -1.98 -7.70 10.22
CA TYR A 144 -1.82 -8.35 11.53
C TYR A 144 -0.56 -9.23 11.63
N SER A 145 0.14 -9.45 10.51
CA SER A 145 1.42 -10.15 10.51
C SER A 145 2.57 -9.19 10.84
N ASP A 146 3.57 -9.64 11.61
CA ASP A 146 4.82 -8.91 11.73
C ASP A 146 5.58 -8.90 10.42
N ALA A 147 6.27 -7.79 10.15
CA ALA A 147 7.27 -7.73 9.09
C ALA A 147 8.60 -8.38 9.51
N GLY A 148 8.50 -9.56 10.13
CA GLY A 148 9.61 -10.33 10.69
C GLY A 148 10.23 -9.72 11.96
N ASN A 149 11.37 -10.30 12.34
CA ASN A 149 12.19 -9.98 13.52
C ASN A 149 12.84 -8.58 13.51
N LYS A 150 12.56 -7.75 12.49
CA LYS A 150 13.14 -6.42 12.34
C LYS A 150 12.32 -5.31 13.03
N THR A 151 11.03 -5.52 13.32
CA THR A 151 10.19 -4.50 13.97
C THR A 151 9.90 -4.87 15.43
N THR A 152 9.81 -3.90 16.34
CA THR A 152 9.20 -4.11 17.68
C THR A 152 7.70 -4.32 17.53
N ASP A 153 7.02 -4.79 18.59
CA ASP A 153 5.56 -4.83 18.62
C ASP A 153 4.98 -3.45 18.28
N THR A 154 4.00 -3.46 17.36
CA THR A 154 3.30 -2.28 16.83
C THR A 154 1.81 -2.39 17.05
N ARG A 155 1.17 -1.24 17.17
CA ARG A 155 -0.27 -1.03 17.35
C ARG A 155 -0.86 -0.45 16.07
N PRO A 156 -2.18 -0.61 15.85
CA PRO A 156 -2.83 -0.18 14.62
C PRO A 156 -2.67 1.32 14.36
N ASP A 157 -2.64 2.09 15.44
CA ASP A 157 -2.54 3.53 15.46
C ASP A 157 -1.11 4.02 15.67
N ASP A 158 -0.08 3.21 15.43
CA ASP A 158 1.31 3.67 15.48
C ASP A 158 1.78 4.25 14.15
N VAL A 159 1.48 3.56 13.05
CA VAL A 159 1.87 3.99 11.71
C VAL A 159 0.81 3.63 10.68
N ILE A 160 0.47 4.62 9.86
CA ILE A 160 -0.55 4.53 8.83
C ILE A 160 0.08 5.03 7.52
N LEU A 161 -0.03 4.24 6.46
CA LEU A 161 0.48 4.57 5.13
C LEU A 161 -0.70 4.68 4.14
N GLY A 162 -0.74 5.79 3.40
CA GLY A 162 -1.54 5.98 2.19
C GLY A 162 -0.62 6.13 0.97
N THR A 163 -0.90 5.45 -0.14
CA THR A 163 -0.14 5.62 -1.40
C THR A 163 -0.91 5.10 -2.62
N ASN A 164 -0.77 5.76 -3.77
CA ASN A 164 -1.25 5.26 -5.07
C ASN A 164 -0.36 4.16 -5.68
N GLY A 165 0.70 3.72 -5.01
CA GLY A 165 1.50 2.54 -5.35
C GLY A 165 0.96 1.22 -4.78
N TRP A 166 -0.37 1.06 -4.75
CA TRP A 166 -1.09 0.04 -3.99
C TRP A 166 -0.88 -1.42 -4.45
N TRP A 167 -0.84 -1.65 -5.76
CA TRP A 167 -0.88 -3.02 -6.31
C TRP A 167 0.34 -3.88 -5.98
N CYS A 168 1.47 -3.26 -5.64
CA CYS A 168 2.64 -3.94 -5.09
C CYS A 168 3.07 -3.39 -3.73
N LEU A 169 2.11 -3.11 -2.85
CA LEU A 169 2.40 -2.65 -1.50
C LEU A 169 2.85 -3.82 -0.63
N SER A 170 4.13 -3.88 -0.29
CA SER A 170 4.74 -4.99 0.43
C SER A 170 5.96 -4.55 1.24
N ASP A 171 6.51 -5.46 2.05
CA ASP A 171 7.77 -5.27 2.78
C ASP A 171 7.79 -4.04 3.72
N PHE A 172 6.61 -3.67 4.23
CA PHE A 172 6.43 -2.55 5.15
C PHE A 172 7.00 -2.90 6.53
N ARG A 173 8.10 -2.25 6.93
CA ARG A 173 8.77 -2.51 8.22
C ARG A 173 9.53 -1.30 8.72
N PHE A 174 9.85 -1.30 10.01
CA PHE A 174 10.95 -0.47 10.53
C PHE A 174 12.24 -1.30 10.53
N ASP A 175 13.23 -0.91 9.74
CA ASP A 175 14.55 -1.55 9.71
C ASP A 175 15.48 -0.89 10.73
N ARG A 176 15.77 -1.62 11.83
CA ARG A 176 16.56 -1.10 12.95
C ARG A 176 18.01 -0.75 12.59
N GLU A 177 18.58 -1.44 11.61
CA GLU A 177 19.97 -1.21 11.17
C GLU A 177 20.10 0.14 10.47
N SER A 178 19.28 0.37 9.43
CA SER A 178 19.26 1.65 8.70
C SER A 178 18.52 2.77 9.43
N GLN A 179 17.71 2.43 10.45
CA GLN A 179 16.82 3.36 11.16
C GLN A 179 15.78 4.00 10.23
N GLN A 180 15.17 3.19 9.39
CA GLN A 180 14.23 3.64 8.36
C GLN A 180 12.97 2.80 8.32
N ILE A 181 11.85 3.43 7.99
CA ILE A 181 10.67 2.71 7.53
C ILE A 181 10.91 2.36 6.07
N ILE A 182 10.89 1.08 5.75
CA ILE A 182 11.04 0.58 4.38
C ILE A 182 9.68 0.10 3.90
N VAL A 183 9.33 0.45 2.67
CA VAL A 183 8.16 -0.09 1.98
C VAL A 183 8.44 -0.25 0.50
N LYS A 184 8.04 -1.38 -0.07
CA LYS A 184 7.97 -1.56 -1.51
C LYS A 184 6.57 -1.20 -1.97
N VAL A 185 6.49 -0.39 -3.02
CA VAL A 185 5.23 0.06 -3.62
C VAL A 185 5.30 -0.18 -5.13
N GLY A 186 4.17 -0.31 -5.80
CA GLY A 186 4.15 -0.49 -7.25
C GLY A 186 2.76 -0.44 -7.85
N ASN A 187 2.70 0.05 -9.08
CA ASN A 187 1.50 0.15 -9.88
C ASN A 187 1.89 0.18 -11.37
N ALA A 188 0.90 0.33 -12.26
CA ALA A 188 1.13 0.74 -13.64
C ALA A 188 1.88 2.08 -13.70
N HIS A 189 2.67 2.27 -14.75
CA HIS A 189 3.50 3.46 -14.93
C HIS A 189 2.72 4.61 -15.60
N PHE A 190 1.84 4.26 -16.54
CA PHE A 190 0.99 5.22 -17.23
C PHE A 190 -0.48 5.04 -16.87
N ASP A 191 -1.23 6.14 -16.85
CA ASP A 191 -2.70 6.14 -16.78
C ASP A 191 -3.32 5.57 -18.07
N GLU A 192 -4.64 5.41 -18.12
CA GLU A 192 -5.36 4.88 -19.28
C GLU A 192 -5.18 5.72 -20.57
N PHE A 193 -4.78 6.98 -20.44
CA PHE A 193 -4.53 7.92 -21.55
C PHE A 193 -3.07 7.92 -21.99
N GLY A 194 -2.17 7.30 -21.23
CA GLY A 194 -0.74 7.23 -21.52
C GLY A 194 0.09 8.31 -20.83
N ASN A 195 -0.48 9.08 -19.89
CA ASN A 195 0.28 10.05 -19.09
C ASN A 195 0.99 9.34 -17.94
N GLU A 196 2.18 9.82 -17.60
CA GLU A 196 2.96 9.25 -16.48
C GLU A 196 2.26 9.52 -15.14
N ILE A 197 2.06 8.45 -14.37
CA ILE A 197 1.42 8.53 -13.06
C ILE A 197 2.42 9.12 -12.05
N GLN A 198 2.03 10.25 -11.48
CA GLN A 198 2.79 10.87 -10.39
C GLN A 198 2.53 10.17 -9.07
N GLY A 199 3.62 9.84 -8.38
CA GLY A 199 3.61 9.16 -7.11
C GLY A 199 3.35 10.08 -5.94
N TRP A 200 2.48 9.63 -5.05
CA TRP A 200 2.25 10.25 -3.75
C TRP A 200 2.28 9.21 -2.63
N MET A 201 2.75 9.67 -1.48
CA MET A 201 2.73 8.90 -0.24
C MET A 201 2.34 9.84 0.90
N GLU A 202 1.45 9.38 1.76
CA GLU A 202 1.14 10.00 3.04
C GLU A 202 1.44 9.00 4.15
N LEU A 203 2.19 9.41 5.17
CA LEU A 203 2.57 8.58 6.30
C LEU A 203 2.24 9.31 7.59
N LYS A 204 1.52 8.66 8.49
CA LYS A 204 1.30 9.14 9.86
C LYS A 204 2.10 8.25 10.79
N VAL A 205 2.93 8.83 11.66
CA VAL A 205 3.74 8.10 12.64
C VAL A 205 3.49 8.69 14.01
N LYS A 206 3.14 7.87 15.01
CA LYS A 206 2.97 8.37 16.38
C LYS A 206 4.26 8.98 16.90
N GLY A 207 4.14 10.09 17.62
CA GLY A 207 5.29 10.74 18.24
C GLY A 207 5.97 9.82 19.27
N LYS A 208 5.23 8.92 19.93
CA LYS A 208 5.80 7.81 20.69
C LYS A 208 6.84 7.00 19.90
N ARG A 209 6.57 6.68 18.62
CA ARG A 209 7.51 5.95 17.75
C ARG A 209 8.71 6.79 17.36
N ALA A 210 8.56 8.11 17.21
CA ALA A 210 9.70 9.02 17.06
C ALA A 210 10.72 8.84 18.21
N ARG A 211 10.21 8.80 19.45
CA ARG A 211 10.99 8.64 20.68
C ARG A 211 11.60 7.24 20.79
N GLU A 212 10.83 6.19 20.53
CA GLU A 212 11.28 4.80 20.67
C GLU A 212 12.24 4.36 19.57
N TRP A 213 11.95 4.69 18.32
CA TRP A 213 12.71 4.19 17.17
C TRP A 213 13.95 5.03 16.89
N TRP A 214 13.87 6.36 17.05
CA TRP A 214 14.96 7.26 16.69
C TRP A 214 15.57 8.03 17.88
N GLY A 215 14.98 7.90 19.08
CA GLY A 215 15.46 8.59 20.29
C GLY A 215 15.39 10.11 20.18
N ILE A 216 14.34 10.62 19.53
CA ILE A 216 14.22 12.04 19.18
C ILE A 216 12.83 12.58 19.53
N ASP A 217 12.76 13.86 19.89
CA ASP A 217 11.49 14.55 20.06
C ASP A 217 10.75 14.63 18.71
N PRO A 218 9.44 14.31 18.66
CA PRO A 218 8.71 14.27 17.40
C PRO A 218 8.60 15.61 16.66
N ALA A 219 8.62 16.76 17.36
CA ALA A 219 8.63 18.07 16.71
C ALA A 219 9.94 18.28 15.95
N ILE A 220 11.06 17.84 16.54
CA ILE A 220 12.38 17.86 15.89
C ILE A 220 12.44 16.82 14.77
N ALA A 221 11.93 15.61 15.01
CA ALA A 221 11.92 14.50 14.05
C ALA A 221 11.22 14.88 12.73
N ALA A 222 10.11 15.62 12.83
CA ALA A 222 9.37 16.11 11.67
C ALA A 222 10.27 16.94 10.72
N GLY A 223 11.18 17.75 11.26
CA GLY A 223 12.13 18.55 10.48
C GLY A 223 13.25 17.74 9.80
N TYR A 224 13.49 16.50 10.22
CA TYR A 224 14.47 15.59 9.62
C TYR A 224 13.86 14.59 8.63
N ALA A 225 12.56 14.73 8.34
CA ALA A 225 11.86 13.81 7.46
C ALA A 225 12.50 13.76 6.06
N LYS A 226 12.86 12.57 5.62
CA LYS A 226 13.43 12.31 4.30
C LYS A 226 12.82 11.05 3.72
N VAL A 227 12.47 11.10 2.44
CA VAL A 227 11.99 9.94 1.68
C VAL A 227 12.94 9.73 0.51
N GLN A 228 13.69 8.62 0.58
CA GLN A 228 14.54 8.15 -0.49
C GLN A 228 13.77 7.11 -1.32
N ILE A 229 13.86 7.24 -2.64
CA ILE A 229 13.21 6.37 -3.61
C ILE A 229 14.31 5.66 -4.35
N SER A 230 14.28 4.33 -4.36
CA SER A 230 15.21 3.48 -5.08
C SER A 230 14.47 2.68 -6.14
N TYR A 231 14.97 2.73 -7.37
CA TYR A 231 14.40 2.02 -8.51
C TYR A 231 15.22 0.77 -8.84
N GLN A 232 14.60 -0.17 -9.56
CA GLN A 232 15.23 -1.46 -9.90
C GLN A 232 16.36 -1.32 -10.93
N ASP A 233 16.42 -0.20 -11.66
CA ASP A 233 17.52 0.13 -12.57
C ASP A 233 18.78 0.63 -11.84
N GLY A 234 18.70 0.81 -10.51
CA GLY A 234 19.77 1.32 -9.67
C GLY A 234 19.75 2.84 -9.48
N SER A 235 18.85 3.55 -10.17
CA SER A 235 18.67 4.98 -9.95
C SER A 235 17.99 5.25 -8.60
N SER A 236 18.24 6.43 -8.04
CA SER A 236 17.60 6.87 -6.81
C SER A 236 17.22 8.35 -6.88
N LYS A 237 16.18 8.71 -6.14
CA LYS A 237 15.65 10.07 -6.04
C LYS A 237 15.34 10.39 -4.58
N ILE A 238 15.34 11.68 -4.25
CA ILE A 238 14.78 12.19 -2.99
C ILE A 238 13.45 12.85 -3.34
N ALA A 239 12.36 12.42 -2.71
CA ALA A 239 11.06 13.04 -2.92
C ALA A 239 11.02 14.44 -2.31
N THR A 240 10.14 15.27 -2.85
CA THR A 240 9.73 16.50 -2.17
C THR A 240 8.87 16.11 -0.98
N VAL A 241 9.23 16.59 0.20
CA VAL A 241 8.63 16.17 1.46
C VAL A 241 8.07 17.37 2.22
N THR A 242 6.87 17.21 2.77
CA THR A 242 6.34 18.07 3.84
C THR A 242 6.06 17.21 5.06
N SER A 243 6.44 17.70 6.24
CA SER A 243 6.34 16.93 7.48
C SER A 243 5.99 17.86 8.63
N VAL A 244 4.92 17.55 9.35
CA VAL A 244 4.39 18.39 10.43
C VAL A 244 4.03 17.52 11.62
N TYR A 245 4.51 17.90 12.80
CA TYR A 245 4.08 17.28 14.05
C TYR A 245 2.82 17.97 14.58
N ASP A 246 1.79 17.17 14.83
CA ASP A 246 0.57 17.53 15.54
C ASP A 246 0.71 17.08 17.02
N PRO A 247 1.03 18.01 17.93
CA PRO A 247 1.20 17.68 19.35
C PRO A 247 -0.12 17.31 20.03
N LYS A 248 -1.28 17.73 19.49
CA LYS A 248 -2.59 17.45 20.10
C LYS A 248 -2.94 15.97 20.01
N ASN A 249 -2.65 15.35 18.87
CA ASN A 249 -2.99 13.96 18.61
C ASN A 249 -1.74 13.04 18.59
N ASP A 250 -0.57 13.58 18.92
CA ASP A 250 0.75 12.94 18.89
C ASP A 250 1.08 12.29 17.54
N TRP A 251 0.85 13.00 16.44
CA TRP A 251 1.09 12.50 15.08
C TRP A 251 2.14 13.30 14.33
N ILE A 252 3.16 12.65 13.79
CA ILE A 252 3.98 13.20 12.71
C ILE A 252 3.28 12.86 11.40
N ASN A 253 2.84 13.88 10.67
CA ASN A 253 2.18 13.76 9.37
C ASN A 253 3.19 14.08 8.28
N LEU A 254 3.49 13.11 7.44
CA LEU A 254 4.45 13.20 6.35
C LEU A 254 3.72 13.06 5.01
N ARG A 255 4.00 13.94 4.06
CA ARG A 255 3.59 13.78 2.65
C ARG A 255 4.81 13.84 1.75
N ALA A 256 4.88 12.96 0.77
CA ALA A 256 5.97 12.89 -0.18
C ALA A 256 5.45 12.79 -1.63
N TYR A 257 6.07 13.57 -2.52
CA TYR A 257 5.70 13.71 -3.93
C TYR A 257 6.94 13.84 -4.83
N GLY A 258 6.70 13.94 -6.15
CA GLY A 258 7.75 14.22 -7.12
C GLY A 258 8.58 12.99 -7.50
N PHE A 259 7.98 11.80 -7.41
CA PHE A 259 8.53 10.54 -7.89
C PHE A 259 7.47 9.82 -8.72
N THR A 260 7.84 8.79 -9.47
CA THR A 260 6.93 8.03 -10.34
C THR A 260 6.95 6.56 -9.93
N TYR A 261 5.93 5.79 -10.31
CA TYR A 261 5.89 4.35 -10.01
C TYR A 261 6.31 3.50 -11.21
N SER A 262 7.22 2.56 -10.91
CA SER A 262 7.50 1.33 -11.65
C SER A 262 8.09 0.33 -10.64
N SER A 263 7.33 0.02 -9.59
CA SER A 263 7.76 -0.80 -8.45
C SER A 263 8.97 -0.30 -7.62
N PRO A 264 9.06 0.97 -7.17
CA PRO A 264 10.17 1.45 -6.35
C PRO A 264 10.12 0.94 -4.90
N GLN A 265 11.26 1.04 -4.22
CA GLN A 265 11.35 0.95 -2.77
C GLN A 265 11.45 2.36 -2.18
N LEU A 266 10.64 2.65 -1.18
CA LEU A 266 10.70 3.88 -0.39
C LEU A 266 11.40 3.59 0.93
N ALA A 267 12.33 4.46 1.30
CA ALA A 267 13.01 4.45 2.59
C ALA A 267 12.79 5.81 3.28
N ILE A 268 12.06 5.78 4.39
CA ILE A 268 11.63 6.95 5.15
C ILE A 268 12.44 7.06 6.44
N SER A 269 13.04 8.21 6.70
CA SER A 269 13.77 8.50 7.95
C SER A 269 13.31 9.82 8.57
N PHE A 270 13.26 9.89 9.90
CA PHE A 270 13.03 11.12 10.68
C PHE A 270 14.27 11.56 11.47
N LYS A 271 15.44 11.07 11.04
CA LYS A 271 16.76 11.38 11.58
C LYS A 271 17.78 11.12 10.48
N MET A 272 18.99 11.68 10.58
CA MET A 272 20.09 11.26 9.71
C MET A 272 20.24 9.72 9.77
N PRO A 273 20.13 9.02 8.64
CA PRO A 273 20.29 7.56 8.61
C PRO A 273 21.68 7.18 9.08
N LYS A 274 21.79 6.13 9.92
CA LYS A 274 23.10 5.62 10.37
C LYS A 274 23.87 4.97 9.22
N GLN A 275 23.16 4.42 8.23
CA GLN A 275 23.68 3.91 6.97
C GLN A 275 22.63 4.16 5.89
N THR A 276 23.06 4.45 4.66
CA THR A 276 22.18 4.35 3.49
C THR A 276 21.72 2.89 3.39
N PRO A 277 20.41 2.61 3.32
CA PRO A 277 19.93 1.24 3.26
C PRO A 277 20.56 0.60 2.03
N LYS A 278 21.31 -0.50 2.23
CA LYS A 278 21.76 -1.30 1.09
C LYS A 278 20.50 -1.76 0.37
N ILE A 279 20.29 -1.24 -0.84
CA ILE A 279 19.34 -1.82 -1.78
C ILE A 279 19.69 -3.30 -1.81
N VAL A 280 18.76 -4.16 -1.40
CA VAL A 280 18.89 -5.58 -1.72
C VAL A 280 18.68 -5.61 -3.22
N GLU A 281 19.76 -5.40 -3.98
CA GLU A 281 19.71 -5.47 -5.42
C GLU A 281 19.05 -6.80 -5.75
N PRO A 282 17.93 -6.80 -6.50
CA PRO A 282 17.34 -8.06 -6.90
C PRO A 282 18.43 -8.82 -7.65
N LYS A 283 18.84 -9.98 -7.11
CA LYS A 283 19.98 -10.76 -7.61
C LYS A 283 19.83 -10.93 -9.12
N LYS A 284 20.63 -10.17 -9.88
CA LYS A 284 20.69 -10.32 -11.33
C LYS A 284 21.30 -11.70 -11.59
N THR A 285 20.51 -12.60 -12.11
CA THR A 285 21.00 -13.88 -12.61
C THR A 285 21.34 -13.71 -14.08
N THR A 286 22.50 -14.23 -14.48
CA THR A 286 22.91 -14.26 -15.88
C THR A 286 22.67 -15.66 -16.41
N ILE A 287 21.73 -15.80 -17.35
CA ILE A 287 21.54 -17.06 -18.07
C ILE A 287 22.31 -17.02 -19.38
N THR A 288 22.78 -18.18 -19.83
CA THR A 288 23.31 -18.34 -21.17
C THR A 288 22.23 -18.95 -22.05
N CYS A 289 21.93 -18.28 -23.15
CA CYS A 289 20.92 -18.68 -24.13
C CYS A 289 21.63 -19.12 -25.41
N MET A 290 21.24 -20.24 -25.99
CA MET A 290 21.85 -20.80 -27.21
C MET A 290 20.83 -20.95 -28.33
N LYS A 291 21.26 -20.63 -29.55
CA LYS A 291 20.54 -20.91 -30.81
C LYS A 291 21.57 -21.46 -31.81
N GLY A 292 21.60 -22.79 -31.97
CA GLY A 292 22.66 -23.47 -32.71
C GLY A 292 24.04 -23.21 -32.09
N LYS A 293 25.01 -22.78 -32.89
CA LYS A 293 26.37 -22.40 -32.44
C LYS A 293 26.45 -21.00 -31.81
N SER A 294 25.39 -20.19 -31.91
CA SER A 294 25.39 -18.84 -31.35
C SER A 294 24.99 -18.87 -29.87
N SER A 295 25.73 -18.14 -29.02
CA SER A 295 25.44 -18.01 -27.60
C SER A 295 25.29 -16.54 -27.21
N LYS A 296 24.33 -16.27 -26.30
CA LYS A 296 24.07 -14.93 -25.77
C LYS A 296 23.87 -15.02 -24.26
N LYS A 297 24.63 -14.22 -23.50
CA LYS A 297 24.38 -14.05 -22.07
C LYS A 297 23.28 -13.00 -21.88
N VAL A 298 22.29 -13.34 -21.06
CA VAL A 298 21.16 -12.47 -20.72
C VAL A 298 21.12 -12.32 -19.22
N SER A 299 21.33 -11.10 -18.74
CA SER A 299 21.28 -10.76 -17.32
C SER A 299 19.94 -10.12 -16.99
N GLY A 300 19.35 -10.49 -15.86
CA GLY A 300 18.10 -9.90 -15.39
C GLY A 300 17.68 -10.47 -14.04
N ILE A 301 16.57 -9.97 -13.50
CA ILE A 301 16.01 -10.44 -12.22
C ILE A 301 15.36 -11.82 -12.40
N LYS A 302 14.72 -12.04 -13.56
CA LYS A 302 14.25 -13.34 -14.06
C LYS A 302 14.49 -13.39 -15.58
N PRO A 303 15.73 -13.56 -16.04
CA PRO A 303 16.04 -13.44 -17.46
C PRO A 303 15.34 -14.57 -18.23
N LYS A 304 14.77 -14.23 -19.40
CA LYS A 304 14.25 -15.21 -20.38
C LYS A 304 15.09 -15.17 -21.63
N CYS A 305 15.24 -16.32 -22.28
CA CYS A 305 15.93 -16.36 -23.56
C CYS A 305 15.12 -15.66 -24.66
N PRO A 306 15.77 -14.91 -25.56
CA PRO A 306 15.10 -14.31 -26.72
C PRO A 306 14.42 -15.38 -27.58
N SER A 307 13.41 -14.98 -28.35
CA SER A 307 12.69 -15.90 -29.24
C SER A 307 13.64 -16.68 -30.15
N GLY A 308 13.52 -18.01 -30.13
CA GLY A 308 14.39 -18.94 -30.85
C GLY A 308 15.69 -19.34 -30.13
N TYR A 309 15.97 -18.84 -28.93
CA TYR A 309 17.07 -19.30 -28.08
C TYR A 309 16.56 -20.16 -26.93
N LYS A 310 17.27 -21.24 -26.60
CA LYS A 310 16.98 -22.09 -25.42
C LYS A 310 17.99 -21.81 -24.31
N LYS A 311 17.53 -21.91 -23.06
CA LYS A 311 18.41 -21.79 -21.89
C LYS A 311 19.38 -22.97 -21.88
N LYS A 312 20.67 -22.69 -21.74
CA LYS A 312 21.71 -23.67 -21.51
C LYS A 312 21.67 -24.16 -20.07
#